data_AF-G4TZZ5-F1
#
_entry.id   AF-G4TZZ5-F1
#
_cell.length_a   1.000
_cell.length_b   1.000
_cell.length_c   1.000
_cell.angle_alpha   90.00
_cell.angle_beta   90.00
_cell.angle_gamma   90.00
#
_symmetry.space_group_name_H-M   'P 1'
#
loop_
_entity.id
_entity.type
_entity.pdbx_description
1 polymer ?
#
loop_
_entity_poly.entity_id
_entity_poly.type
_entity_poly.pdbx_seq_one_letter_code
_entity_poly.pdbx_strand_id
1 'polypeptide(L)'
;TWHVPPAIKAATAFEIIWSIVLVGLLVVIFRRLYFAPPDRDTHAPYILLSVVTGALSISYLTSGILFKISNTGNGIPFRVRVGLTALSMSFSYIDLAFEPAVCLWLIHLRGRVTTTTEGKSAKPWVSHYWKRIVDWSLVATIFILSISKTAIITNAWMEFETHRIDYSQFTHYLLVDRRLNLAVIAFSLLLSMDTAISLISLKVTQRRAYFIDVITTRLVAAVLPFVVFRFIESLIVTIYPTTYRIPYIDPSVLILVTTILGGIFSIGVISGLASTMIIPHVLWAPGATTSTTALPVGHKAG
;
A
#
# COMPACT_ATOMS: atom_id res chain seq x y z
N THR A 1 -22.62 22.35 19.40
CA THR A 1 -22.99 20.98 18.98
C THR A 1 -22.56 20.74 17.54
N TRP A 2 -21.92 19.61 17.23
CA TRP A 2 -21.47 19.27 15.87
C TRP A 2 -22.68 18.78 15.04
N HIS A 3 -23.29 19.64 14.23
CA HIS A 3 -24.48 19.34 13.41
C HIS A 3 -24.07 18.83 12.03
N VAL A 4 -23.68 17.55 11.97
CA VAL A 4 -23.19 16.89 10.75
C VAL A 4 -23.83 15.52 10.64
N PRO A 5 -24.10 15.00 9.41
CA PRO A 5 -24.70 13.68 9.24
C PRO A 5 -23.99 12.61 10.09
N PRO A 6 -24.74 11.70 10.75
CA PRO A 6 -24.15 10.66 11.60
C PRO A 6 -23.07 9.84 10.89
N ALA A 7 -23.24 9.60 9.59
CA ALA A 7 -22.28 8.86 8.77
C ALA A 7 -20.90 9.56 8.70
N ILE A 8 -20.85 10.89 8.57
CA ILE A 8 -19.58 11.64 8.55
C ILE A 8 -18.91 11.65 9.94
N LYS A 9 -19.72 11.68 11.01
CA LYS A 9 -19.19 11.55 12.38
C LYS A 9 -18.53 10.19 12.59
N ALA A 10 -19.19 9.13 12.15
CA ALA A 10 -18.65 7.78 12.18
C ALA A 10 -17.39 7.68 11.30
N ALA A 11 -17.40 8.24 10.09
CA ALA A 11 -16.24 8.23 9.20
C ALA A 11 -15.04 8.91 9.86
N THR A 12 -15.24 10.08 10.46
CA THR A 12 -14.20 10.80 11.22
C THR A 12 -13.63 9.95 12.36
N ALA A 13 -14.48 9.22 13.09
CA ALA A 13 -14.03 8.33 14.15
C ALA A 13 -13.19 7.17 13.60
N PHE A 14 -13.61 6.56 12.49
CA PHE A 14 -12.86 5.49 11.84
C PHE A 14 -11.50 5.96 11.31
N GLU A 15 -11.42 7.13 10.69
CA GLU A 15 -10.14 7.74 10.28
C GLU A 15 -9.15 7.83 11.46
N ILE A 16 -9.62 8.30 12.62
CA ILE A 16 -8.79 8.39 13.83
C ILE A 16 -8.40 6.99 14.35
N ILE A 17 -9.35 6.06 14.39
CA ILE A 17 -9.09 4.67 14.82
C ILE A 17 -8.03 4.02 13.93
N TRP A 18 -8.16 4.15 12.60
CA TRP A 18 -7.20 3.60 11.65
C TRP A 18 -5.82 4.22 11.80
N SER A 19 -5.73 5.54 12.01
CA SER A 19 -4.46 6.18 12.34
C SER A 19 -3.82 5.57 13.60
N ILE A 20 -4.58 5.36 14.68
CA ILE A 20 -4.04 4.79 15.93
C ILE A 20 -3.56 3.35 15.72
N VAL A 21 -4.35 2.53 14.99
CA VAL A 21 -3.97 1.15 14.68
C VAL A 21 -2.68 1.10 13.86
N LEU A 22 -2.52 1.99 12.87
CA LEU A 22 -1.30 2.07 12.06
C LEU A 22 -0.09 2.53 12.88
N VAL A 23 -0.24 3.46 13.82
CA VAL A 23 0.84 3.81 14.76
C VAL A 23 1.24 2.59 15.59
N GLY A 24 0.27 1.80 16.06
CA GLY A 24 0.55 0.54 16.76
C GLY A 24 1.34 -0.44 15.89
N LEU A 25 0.95 -0.62 14.63
CA LEU A 25 1.67 -1.44 13.67
C LEU A 25 3.07 -0.91 13.38
N LEU A 26 3.24 0.41 13.28
CA LEU A 26 4.53 1.05 13.06
C LEU A 26 5.52 0.74 14.19
N VAL A 27 5.06 0.79 15.45
CA VAL A 27 5.86 0.40 16.62
C VAL A 27 6.27 -1.07 16.52
N VAL A 28 5.36 -1.95 16.10
CA VAL A 28 5.68 -3.37 15.88
C VAL A 28 6.74 -3.53 14.79
N ILE A 29 6.60 -2.84 13.65
CA ILE A 29 7.56 -2.90 12.53
C ILE A 29 8.94 -2.42 12.99
N PHE A 30 9.04 -1.27 13.68
CA PHE A 30 10.32 -0.76 14.18
C PHE A 30 10.97 -1.70 15.20
N ARG A 31 10.18 -2.23 16.14
CA ARG A 31 10.69 -3.21 17.10
C ARG A 31 11.26 -4.44 16.40
N ARG A 32 10.67 -4.87 15.28
CA ARG A 32 11.16 -6.01 14.50
C ARG A 32 12.37 -5.69 13.65
N LEU A 33 12.45 -4.49 13.07
CA LEU A 33 13.62 -4.02 12.35
C LEU A 33 14.88 -4.07 13.24
N TYR A 34 14.75 -3.70 14.52
CA TYR A 34 15.85 -3.79 15.48
C TYR A 34 16.42 -5.20 15.65
N PHE A 35 15.60 -6.24 15.51
CA PHE A 35 16.03 -7.64 15.63
C PHE A 35 16.39 -8.29 14.28
N ALA A 36 16.21 -7.57 13.16
CA ALA A 36 16.51 -8.10 11.84
C ALA A 36 18.03 -8.02 11.57
N PRO A 37 18.64 -9.03 10.91
CA PRO A 37 20.05 -8.98 10.52
C PRO A 37 20.35 -7.70 9.74
N PRO A 38 21.49 -7.00 9.97
CA PRO A 38 21.80 -5.68 9.42
C PRO A 38 22.10 -5.67 7.90
N ASP A 39 21.57 -6.64 7.16
CA ASP A 39 21.74 -6.74 5.72
C ASP A 39 20.72 -5.87 4.97
N ARG A 40 21.19 -5.19 3.92
CA ARG A 40 20.40 -4.22 3.14
C ARG A 40 19.15 -4.85 2.53
N ASP A 41 19.28 -6.06 1.99
CA ASP A 41 18.15 -6.75 1.34
C ASP A 41 17.11 -7.23 2.36
N THR A 42 17.52 -7.39 3.63
CA THR A 42 16.63 -7.76 4.73
C THR A 42 15.97 -6.53 5.37
N HIS A 43 16.67 -5.41 5.54
CA HIS A 43 16.15 -4.17 6.15
C HIS A 43 15.28 -3.33 5.22
N ALA A 44 15.57 -3.30 3.91
CA ALA A 44 14.84 -2.49 2.93
C ALA A 44 13.30 -2.66 2.97
N PRO A 45 12.73 -3.88 3.01
CA PRO A 45 11.27 -4.03 3.07
C PRO A 45 10.67 -3.54 4.40
N TYR A 46 11.41 -3.57 5.51
CA TYR A 46 10.95 -3.00 6.79
C TYR A 46 10.91 -1.47 6.72
N ILE A 47 11.98 -0.85 6.20
CA ILE A 47 12.05 0.61 6.06
C ILE A 47 10.92 1.10 5.16
N LEU A 48 10.72 0.44 4.01
CA LEU A 48 9.66 0.81 3.08
C LEU A 48 8.27 0.61 3.70
N LEU A 49 8.03 -0.49 4.41
CA LEU A 49 6.77 -0.73 5.11
C LEU A 49 6.53 0.30 6.23
N SER A 50 7.56 0.72 6.96
CA SER A 50 7.46 1.81 7.95
C SER A 50 7.08 3.13 7.31
N VAL A 51 7.67 3.48 6.17
CA VAL A 51 7.32 4.70 5.41
C VAL A 51 5.86 4.66 4.96
N VAL A 52 5.43 3.54 4.38
CA VAL A 52 4.04 3.31 3.94
C VAL A 52 3.07 3.44 5.12
N THR A 53 3.34 2.72 6.21
CA THR A 53 2.48 2.70 7.41
C THR A 53 2.41 4.07 8.06
N GLY A 54 3.54 4.76 8.18
CA GLY A 54 3.61 6.11 8.74
C GLY A 54 2.89 7.15 7.88
N ALA A 55 3.11 7.12 6.57
CA ALA A 55 2.41 7.97 5.62
C ALA A 55 0.90 7.76 5.69
N LEU A 56 0.43 6.51 5.64
CA LEU A 56 -0.99 6.20 5.73
C LEU A 56 -1.61 6.65 7.07
N SER A 57 -0.88 6.51 8.19
CA SER A 57 -1.33 7.03 9.48
C SER A 57 -1.52 8.54 9.45
N ILE A 58 -0.57 9.29 8.88
CA ILE A 58 -0.68 10.75 8.78
C ILE A 58 -1.84 11.11 7.84
N SER A 59 -2.02 10.36 6.75
CA SER A 59 -3.15 10.54 5.82
C SER A 59 -4.49 10.43 6.54
N TYR A 60 -4.72 9.34 7.30
CA TYR A 60 -5.97 9.16 8.03
C TYR A 60 -6.17 10.20 9.15
N LEU A 61 -5.11 10.57 9.88
CA LEU A 61 -5.19 11.61 10.89
C LEU A 61 -5.60 12.96 10.28
N THR A 62 -4.94 13.34 9.19
CA THR A 62 -5.21 14.62 8.48
C THR A 62 -6.60 14.62 7.83
N SER A 63 -7.03 13.49 7.27
CA SER A 63 -8.38 13.29 6.73
C SER A 63 -9.48 13.42 7.80
N GLY A 64 -9.30 12.77 8.95
CA GLY A 64 -10.22 12.92 10.10
C GLY A 64 -10.30 14.37 10.60
N ILE A 65 -9.17 15.07 10.66
CA ILE A 65 -9.13 16.50 11.00
C ILE A 65 -9.89 17.33 9.95
N LEU A 66 -9.70 17.04 8.66
CA LEU A 66 -10.40 17.71 7.54
C LEU A 66 -11.91 17.50 7.58
N PHE A 67 -12.40 16.29 7.87
CA PHE A 67 -13.83 16.02 7.99
C PHE A 67 -14.47 16.80 9.15
N LYS A 68 -13.75 16.93 10.27
CA LYS A 68 -14.21 17.73 11.39
C LYS A 68 -14.27 19.21 11.01
N ILE A 69 -13.17 19.76 10.48
CA ILE A 69 -13.04 21.17 10.10
C ILE A 69 -14.07 21.61 9.07
N SER A 70 -14.22 20.82 8.00
CA SER A 70 -15.05 21.20 6.85
C SER A 70 -16.54 21.30 7.21
N ASN A 71 -16.95 20.64 8.29
CA ASN A 71 -18.35 20.54 8.67
C ASN A 71 -18.69 21.21 10.02
N THR A 72 -17.71 21.73 10.77
CA THR A 72 -17.97 22.50 12.00
C THR A 72 -18.24 23.99 11.77
N GLY A 73 -18.21 24.46 10.51
CA GLY A 73 -18.36 25.88 10.21
C GLY A 73 -17.20 26.74 10.72
N ASN A 74 -16.08 26.11 11.13
CA ASN A 74 -14.89 26.84 11.53
C ASN A 74 -14.36 27.59 10.30
N GLY A 75 -14.20 28.92 10.42
CA GLY A 75 -13.74 29.84 9.38
C GLY A 75 -12.27 29.66 8.99
N ILE A 76 -11.85 28.43 8.76
CA ILE A 76 -10.51 28.11 8.28
C ILE A 76 -10.38 28.63 6.86
N PRO A 77 -9.32 29.41 6.55
CA PRO A 77 -9.12 29.95 5.22
C PRO A 77 -9.14 28.84 4.17
N PHE A 78 -9.79 29.10 3.03
CA PHE A 78 -9.90 28.16 1.92
C PHE A 78 -8.54 27.53 1.54
N ARG A 79 -7.49 28.36 1.47
CA ARG A 79 -6.12 27.94 1.17
C ARG A 79 -5.58 26.87 2.13
N VAL A 80 -5.86 27.00 3.43
CA VAL A 80 -5.40 26.05 4.44
C VAL A 80 -6.12 24.70 4.27
N ARG A 81 -7.43 24.73 3.99
CA ARG A 81 -8.21 23.50 3.72
C ARG A 81 -7.73 22.80 2.45
N VAL A 82 -7.50 23.54 1.37
CA VAL A 82 -6.96 22.98 0.12
C VAL A 82 -5.57 22.38 0.32
N GLY A 83 -4.68 23.10 1.02
CA GLY A 83 -3.35 22.60 1.36
C GLY A 83 -3.35 21.35 2.23
N LEU A 84 -4.21 21.30 3.26
CA LEU A 84 -4.37 20.09 4.09
C LEU A 84 -4.93 18.91 3.30
N THR A 85 -5.86 19.16 2.37
CA THR A 85 -6.40 18.13 1.48
C THR A 85 -5.30 17.57 0.58
N ALA A 86 -4.50 18.45 -0.03
CA ALA A 86 -3.36 18.06 -0.86
C ALA A 86 -2.32 17.26 -0.07
N LEU A 87 -2.03 17.67 1.18
CA LEU A 87 -1.13 16.97 2.08
C LEU A 87 -1.65 15.55 2.39
N SER A 88 -2.91 15.43 2.82
CA SER A 88 -3.54 14.14 3.13
C SER A 88 -3.50 13.20 1.92
N MET A 89 -3.91 13.68 0.75
CA MET A 89 -3.89 12.90 -0.50
C MET A 89 -2.46 12.47 -0.88
N SER A 90 -1.46 13.34 -0.73
CA SER A 90 -0.07 13.01 -1.04
C SER A 90 0.45 11.85 -0.17
N PHE A 91 0.10 11.84 1.12
CA PHE A 91 0.44 10.73 2.01
C PHE A 91 -0.32 9.44 1.68
N SER A 92 -1.61 9.54 1.33
CA SER A 92 -2.38 8.38 0.84
C SER A 92 -1.77 7.76 -0.43
N TYR A 93 -1.22 8.59 -1.31
CA TYR A 93 -0.59 8.09 -2.54
C TYR A 93 0.76 7.41 -2.35
N ILE A 94 1.46 7.68 -1.24
CA ILE A 94 2.62 6.89 -0.84
C ILE A 94 2.18 5.45 -0.55
N ASP A 95 1.09 5.26 0.19
CA ASP A 95 0.54 3.93 0.44
C ASP A 95 0.11 3.23 -0.86
N LEU A 96 -0.68 3.92 -1.69
CA LEU A 96 -1.19 3.38 -2.95
C LEU A 96 -0.09 2.84 -3.87
N ALA A 97 1.04 3.54 -3.96
CA ALA A 97 2.14 3.17 -4.85
C ALA A 97 3.12 2.17 -4.20
N PHE A 98 3.48 2.38 -2.93
CA PHE A 98 4.59 1.67 -2.31
C PHE A 98 4.15 0.46 -1.45
N GLU A 99 2.90 0.34 -1.02
CA GLU A 99 2.40 -0.88 -0.34
C GLU A 99 2.59 -2.14 -1.21
N PRO A 100 2.16 -2.16 -2.50
CA PRO A 100 2.40 -3.32 -3.36
C PRO A 100 3.89 -3.52 -3.64
N ALA A 101 4.69 -2.43 -3.65
CA ALA A 101 6.14 -2.51 -3.83
C ALA A 101 6.82 -3.28 -2.70
N VAL A 102 6.36 -3.15 -1.44
CA VAL A 102 6.84 -3.98 -0.32
C VAL A 102 6.56 -5.46 -0.60
N CYS A 103 5.36 -5.78 -1.08
CA CYS A 103 5.00 -7.15 -1.44
C CYS A 103 5.91 -7.68 -2.55
N LEU A 104 6.04 -6.96 -3.66
CA LEU A 104 6.91 -7.32 -4.79
C LEU A 104 8.38 -7.49 -4.37
N TRP A 105 8.88 -6.63 -3.48
CA TRP A 105 10.23 -6.79 -2.92
C TRP A 105 10.40 -8.14 -2.23
N LEU A 106 9.47 -8.51 -1.36
CA LEU A 106 9.50 -9.81 -0.66
C LEU A 106 9.42 -10.97 -1.66
N ILE A 107 8.58 -10.87 -2.69
CA ILE A 107 8.43 -11.90 -3.72
C ILE A 107 9.75 -12.07 -4.51
N HIS A 108 10.43 -10.98 -4.86
CA HIS A 108 11.75 -11.04 -5.50
C HIS A 108 12.81 -11.67 -4.60
N LEU A 109 12.83 -11.29 -3.31
CA LEU A 109 13.77 -11.85 -2.34
C LEU A 109 13.58 -13.38 -2.24
N ARG A 110 12.32 -13.84 -2.14
CA ARG A 110 11.99 -15.27 -2.08
C ARG A 110 12.24 -16.01 -3.39
N GLY A 111 12.03 -15.35 -4.51
CA GLY A 111 12.43 -15.86 -5.82
C GLY A 111 13.92 -16.15 -5.91
N ARG A 112 14.77 -15.24 -5.41
CA ARG A 112 16.23 -15.42 -5.36
C ARG A 112 16.64 -16.56 -4.42
N VAL A 113 16.09 -16.61 -3.21
CA VAL A 113 16.38 -17.70 -2.25
C VAL A 113 16.08 -19.07 -2.87
N THR A 114 14.91 -19.22 -3.51
CA THR A 114 14.48 -20.47 -4.15
C THR A 114 15.48 -20.95 -5.23
N THR A 115 16.09 -20.03 -6.00
CA THR A 115 17.10 -20.41 -7.02
C THR A 115 18.39 -20.93 -6.43
N THR A 116 18.81 -20.37 -5.29
CA THR A 116 20.12 -20.65 -4.72
C THR A 116 20.15 -21.86 -3.79
N THR A 117 19.02 -22.21 -3.18
CA THR A 117 18.92 -23.38 -2.29
C THR A 117 18.83 -24.70 -3.04
N GLU A 118 18.40 -24.70 -4.31
CA GLU A 118 18.15 -25.94 -5.04
C GLU A 118 19.14 -26.25 -6.18
N GLY A 119 20.02 -25.31 -6.55
CA GLY A 119 20.96 -25.52 -7.66
C GLY A 119 20.30 -25.84 -9.02
N LYS A 120 18.98 -25.71 -9.13
CA LYS A 120 18.21 -25.98 -10.36
C LYS A 120 18.37 -24.83 -11.35
N SER A 121 18.55 -25.17 -12.63
CA SER A 121 18.88 -24.22 -13.71
C SER A 121 17.76 -23.23 -14.06
N ALA A 122 16.49 -23.58 -13.77
CA ALA A 122 15.34 -22.75 -14.11
C ALA A 122 15.07 -21.69 -13.04
N LYS A 123 15.50 -20.45 -13.31
CA LYS A 123 15.18 -19.30 -12.46
C LYS A 123 13.69 -18.96 -12.56
N PRO A 124 12.95 -18.78 -11.45
CA PRO A 124 11.57 -18.31 -11.50
C PRO A 124 11.56 -16.94 -12.17
N TRP A 125 10.56 -16.70 -13.01
CA TRP A 125 10.35 -15.42 -13.71
C TRP A 125 10.49 -14.18 -12.80
N VAL A 126 9.96 -14.28 -11.58
CA VAL A 126 10.03 -13.23 -10.54
C VAL A 126 11.47 -12.89 -10.12
N SER A 127 12.41 -13.82 -10.23
CA SER A 127 13.82 -13.56 -9.86
C SER A 127 14.60 -12.78 -10.92
N HIS A 128 14.04 -12.57 -12.12
CA HIS A 128 14.74 -11.87 -13.20
C HIS A 128 14.85 -10.37 -12.92
N TYR A 129 15.99 -9.80 -13.30
CA TYR A 129 16.27 -8.37 -13.12
C TYR A 129 15.31 -7.46 -13.90
N TRP A 130 14.93 -7.85 -15.13
CA TRP A 130 13.99 -7.08 -15.93
C TRP A 130 12.60 -6.97 -15.28
N LYS A 131 12.15 -8.03 -14.58
CA LYS A 131 10.87 -8.00 -13.86
C LYS A 131 10.91 -6.96 -12.75
N ARG A 132 12.02 -6.88 -12.00
CA ARG A 132 12.23 -5.81 -11.01
C ARG A 132 12.16 -4.42 -11.65
N ILE A 133 12.75 -4.20 -12.82
CA ILE A 133 12.66 -2.90 -13.52
C ILE A 133 11.19 -2.57 -13.83
N VAL A 134 10.44 -3.53 -14.38
CA VAL A 134 9.02 -3.34 -14.69
C VAL A 134 8.22 -2.97 -13.43
N ASP A 135 8.44 -3.68 -12.33
CA ASP A 135 7.72 -3.48 -11.07
C ASP A 135 7.95 -2.07 -10.49
N TRP A 136 9.21 -1.66 -10.44
CA TRP A 136 9.57 -0.32 -9.96
C TRP A 136 9.13 0.79 -10.92
N SER A 137 9.12 0.53 -12.23
CA SER A 137 8.60 1.49 -13.21
C SER A 137 7.10 1.71 -13.06
N LEU A 138 6.36 0.66 -12.73
CA LEU A 138 4.92 0.71 -12.51
C LEU A 138 4.59 1.48 -11.22
N VAL A 139 5.31 1.17 -10.13
CA VAL A 139 5.23 1.90 -8.85
C VAL A 139 5.55 3.38 -9.05
N ALA A 140 6.65 3.70 -9.74
CA ALA A 140 7.06 5.08 -9.99
C ALA A 140 6.03 5.83 -10.84
N THR A 141 5.47 5.19 -11.86
CA THR A 141 4.45 5.79 -12.73
C THR A 141 3.18 6.12 -11.95
N ILE A 142 2.69 5.21 -11.10
CA ILE A 142 1.54 5.46 -10.22
C ILE A 142 1.82 6.64 -9.30
N PHE A 143 2.99 6.66 -8.66
CA PHE A 143 3.36 7.73 -7.75
C PHE A 143 3.44 9.09 -8.45
N ILE A 144 4.11 9.17 -9.60
CA ILE A 144 4.24 10.41 -10.38
C ILE A 144 2.85 10.90 -10.81
N LEU A 145 2.02 10.04 -11.41
CA LEU A 145 0.68 10.41 -11.85
C LEU A 145 -0.18 10.91 -10.68
N SER A 146 -0.08 10.27 -9.52
CA SER A 146 -0.87 10.63 -8.34
C SER A 146 -0.46 11.97 -7.75
N ILE A 147 0.86 12.24 -7.64
CA ILE A 147 1.36 13.54 -7.18
C ILE A 147 1.06 14.64 -8.19
N SER A 148 1.22 14.37 -9.50
CA SER A 148 0.86 15.32 -10.56
C SER A 148 -0.62 15.68 -10.51
N LYS A 149 -1.51 14.70 -10.30
CA LYS A 149 -2.94 14.93 -10.12
C LYS A 149 -3.19 15.89 -8.95
N THR A 150 -2.65 15.61 -7.77
CA THR A 150 -2.79 16.48 -6.58
C THR A 150 -2.27 17.89 -6.86
N ALA A 151 -1.10 18.02 -7.49
CA ALA A 151 -0.51 19.32 -7.79
C ALA A 151 -1.40 20.14 -8.75
N ILE A 152 -1.89 19.53 -9.83
CA ILE A 152 -2.74 20.19 -10.83
C ILE A 152 -4.04 20.69 -10.18
N ILE A 153 -4.76 19.81 -9.46
CA ILE A 153 -6.05 20.18 -8.88
C ILE A 153 -5.90 21.22 -7.77
N THR A 154 -4.85 21.12 -6.96
CA THR A 154 -4.54 22.09 -5.91
C THR A 154 -4.23 23.45 -6.52
N ASN A 155 -3.41 23.51 -7.58
CA ASN A 155 -3.11 24.76 -8.27
C ASN A 155 -4.38 25.38 -8.88
N ALA A 156 -5.22 24.56 -9.54
CA ALA A 156 -6.48 25.01 -10.12
C ALA A 156 -7.42 25.62 -9.07
N TRP A 157 -7.57 24.99 -7.89
CA TRP A 157 -8.36 25.56 -6.80
C TRP A 157 -7.82 26.89 -6.30
N MET A 158 -6.50 27.05 -6.23
CA MET A 158 -5.85 28.28 -5.79
C MET A 158 -6.00 29.42 -6.81
N GLU A 159 -5.88 29.11 -8.11
CA GLU A 159 -6.10 30.07 -9.19
C GLU A 159 -7.57 30.49 -9.30
N PHE A 160 -8.49 29.55 -9.09
CA PHE A 160 -9.92 29.84 -9.10
C PHE A 160 -10.31 30.78 -7.96
N GLU A 161 -9.84 30.51 -6.73
CA GLU A 161 -10.08 31.38 -5.58
C GLU A 161 -9.53 32.80 -5.78
N THR A 162 -8.38 32.91 -6.44
CA THR A 162 -7.76 34.21 -6.75
C THR A 162 -8.33 34.87 -8.00
N HIS A 163 -9.40 34.34 -8.58
CA HIS A 163 -10.07 34.84 -9.78
C HIS A 163 -9.11 34.98 -10.99
N ARG A 164 -8.04 34.17 -11.02
CA ARG A 164 -7.06 34.15 -12.12
C ARG A 164 -7.53 33.28 -13.29
N ILE A 165 -8.40 32.32 -13.00
CA ILE A 165 -9.04 31.46 -14.00
C ILE A 165 -10.56 31.59 -13.86
N ASP A 166 -11.25 31.49 -15.00
CA ASP A 166 -12.71 31.49 -15.02
C ASP A 166 -13.30 30.11 -14.72
N TYR A 167 -14.63 30.05 -14.58
CA TYR A 167 -15.32 28.79 -14.32
C TYR A 167 -15.11 27.76 -15.45
N SER A 168 -15.03 28.20 -16.71
CA SER A 168 -14.85 27.29 -17.84
C SER A 168 -13.48 26.61 -17.80
N GLN A 169 -12.42 27.36 -17.52
CA GLN A 169 -11.06 26.88 -17.31
C GLN A 169 -10.99 25.96 -16.10
N PHE A 170 -11.67 26.32 -15.00
CA PHE A 170 -11.75 25.46 -13.82
C PHE A 170 -12.43 24.12 -14.12
N THR A 171 -13.53 24.10 -14.88
CA THR A 171 -14.17 22.83 -15.29
C THR A 171 -13.27 21.97 -16.18
N HIS A 172 -12.43 22.58 -17.01
CA HIS A 172 -11.41 21.85 -17.77
C HIS A 172 -10.40 21.16 -16.84
N TYR A 173 -9.93 21.83 -15.79
CA TYR A 173 -9.07 21.20 -14.78
C TYR A 173 -9.75 20.04 -14.05
N LEU A 174 -11.04 20.15 -13.73
CA LEU A 174 -11.81 19.03 -13.13
C LEU A 174 -11.91 17.81 -14.08
N LEU A 175 -12.03 18.05 -15.39
CA LEU A 175 -12.01 16.97 -16.38
C LEU A 175 -10.63 16.30 -16.47
N VAL A 176 -9.55 17.09 -16.41
CA VAL A 176 -8.18 16.57 -16.35
C VAL A 176 -7.96 15.74 -15.08
N ASP A 177 -8.39 16.23 -13.91
CA ASP A 177 -8.34 15.49 -12.64
C ASP A 177 -9.06 14.15 -12.74
N ARG A 178 -10.28 14.13 -13.30
CA ARG A 178 -11.04 12.90 -13.51
C ARG A 178 -10.31 11.90 -14.40
N ARG A 179 -9.72 12.37 -15.51
CA ARG A 179 -8.96 11.51 -16.44
C ARG A 179 -7.68 10.97 -15.81
N LEU A 180 -6.95 11.79 -15.08
CA LEU A 180 -5.77 11.37 -14.32
C LEU A 180 -6.14 10.36 -13.22
N ASN A 181 -7.27 10.56 -12.54
CA ASN A 181 -7.77 9.60 -11.56
C ASN A 181 -8.04 8.22 -12.17
N LEU A 182 -8.66 8.17 -13.35
CA LEU A 182 -8.87 6.92 -14.09
C LEU A 182 -7.55 6.27 -14.50
N ALA A 183 -6.55 7.06 -14.92
CA ALA A 183 -5.23 6.55 -15.26
C ALA A 183 -4.52 5.96 -14.02
N VAL A 184 -4.50 6.68 -12.89
CA VAL A 184 -3.94 6.20 -11.63
C VAL A 184 -4.56 4.86 -11.25
N ILE A 185 -5.89 4.77 -11.33
CA ILE A 185 -6.62 3.54 -10.99
C ILE A 185 -6.26 2.43 -11.96
N ALA A 186 -6.25 2.67 -13.28
CA ALA A 186 -5.84 1.68 -14.26
C ALA A 186 -4.43 1.10 -13.99
N PHE A 187 -3.45 1.95 -13.67
CA PHE A 187 -2.11 1.49 -13.31
C PHE A 187 -2.08 0.77 -11.95
N SER A 188 -2.85 1.22 -10.95
CA SER A 188 -3.01 0.50 -9.69
C SER A 188 -3.62 -0.89 -9.88
N LEU A 189 -4.58 -1.04 -10.80
CA LEU A 189 -5.15 -2.33 -11.17
C LEU A 189 -4.06 -3.22 -11.78
N LEU A 190 -3.27 -2.71 -12.72
CA LEU A 190 -2.14 -3.45 -13.30
C LEU A 190 -1.13 -3.90 -12.23
N LEU A 191 -0.81 -3.04 -11.26
CA LEU A 191 0.11 -3.36 -10.17
C LEU A 191 -0.44 -4.44 -9.23
N SER A 192 -1.73 -4.39 -8.94
CA SER A 192 -2.39 -5.42 -8.13
C SER A 192 -2.42 -6.79 -8.84
N MET A 193 -2.71 -6.80 -10.15
CA MET A 193 -2.66 -8.00 -10.97
C MET A 193 -1.25 -8.56 -11.04
N ASP A 194 -0.24 -7.71 -11.27
CA ASP A 194 1.16 -8.11 -11.31
C ASP A 194 1.61 -8.73 -9.97
N THR A 195 1.20 -8.14 -8.85
CA THR A 195 1.49 -8.65 -7.50
C THR A 195 0.84 -10.03 -7.30
N ALA A 196 -0.43 -10.20 -7.67
CA ALA A 196 -1.16 -11.46 -7.56
C ALA A 196 -0.54 -12.56 -8.44
N ILE A 197 -0.26 -12.26 -9.71
CA ILE A 197 0.37 -13.19 -10.65
C ILE A 197 1.77 -13.58 -10.16
N SER A 198 2.55 -12.62 -9.66
CA SER A 198 3.89 -12.87 -9.12
C SER A 198 3.86 -13.79 -7.90
N LEU A 199 2.90 -13.60 -6.98
CA LEU A 199 2.71 -14.47 -5.81
C LEU A 199 2.33 -15.90 -6.22
N ILE A 200 1.35 -16.04 -7.11
CA ILE A 200 0.88 -17.34 -7.59
C ILE A 200 2.01 -18.06 -8.33
N SER A 201 2.71 -17.37 -9.23
CA SER A 201 3.83 -17.92 -9.99
C SER A 201 4.96 -18.39 -9.07
N LEU A 202 5.31 -17.59 -8.05
CA LEU A 202 6.32 -17.98 -7.07
C LEU A 202 5.88 -19.24 -6.31
N LYS A 203 4.64 -19.28 -5.82
CA LYS A 203 4.12 -20.43 -5.05
C LYS A 203 4.06 -21.71 -5.89
N VAL A 204 3.66 -21.62 -7.16
CA VAL A 204 3.67 -22.75 -8.10
C VAL A 204 5.09 -23.25 -8.32
N THR A 205 6.05 -22.34 -8.50
CA THR A 205 7.46 -22.71 -8.71
C THR A 205 8.05 -23.39 -7.48
N GLN A 206 7.81 -22.84 -6.29
CA GLN A 206 8.22 -23.42 -5.01
C GLN A 206 7.61 -24.82 -4.78
N ARG A 207 6.33 -25.00 -5.13
CA ARG A 207 5.67 -26.32 -5.02
C ARG A 207 6.28 -27.34 -5.97
N ARG A 208 6.59 -26.97 -7.22
CA ARG A 208 7.28 -27.84 -8.19
C ARG A 208 8.71 -28.17 -7.76
N ALA A 209 9.32 -27.25 -7.03
CA ALA A 209 10.65 -27.37 -6.47
C ALA A 209 10.70 -28.29 -5.22
N TYR A 210 9.57 -28.56 -4.56
CA TYR A 210 9.46 -29.14 -3.21
C TYR A 210 10.04 -28.25 -2.10
N PHE A 211 10.14 -26.96 -2.36
CA PHE A 211 10.54 -25.95 -1.39
C PHE A 211 9.30 -25.34 -0.74
N ILE A 212 9.12 -25.54 0.57
CA ILE A 212 8.03 -24.92 1.32
C ILE A 212 8.58 -23.71 2.05
N ASP A 213 8.32 -22.52 1.51
CA ASP A 213 8.62 -21.26 2.18
C ASP A 213 7.44 -20.77 3.01
N VAL A 214 7.68 -20.56 4.31
CA VAL A 214 6.67 -20.07 5.26
C VAL A 214 6.26 -18.64 4.91
N ILE A 215 7.20 -17.81 4.43
CA ILE A 215 6.92 -16.41 4.07
C ILE A 215 6.02 -16.34 2.84
N THR A 216 6.35 -17.05 1.77
CA THR A 216 5.51 -17.10 0.57
C THR A 216 4.12 -17.67 0.88
N THR A 217 4.03 -18.66 1.77
CA THR A 217 2.74 -19.23 2.20
C THR A 217 1.90 -18.21 2.97
N ARG A 218 2.51 -17.41 3.87
CA ARG A 218 1.80 -16.32 4.55
C ARG A 218 1.42 -15.18 3.62
N LEU A 219 2.27 -14.81 2.65
CA LEU A 219 1.91 -13.79 1.66
C LEU A 219 0.67 -14.21 0.86
N VAL A 220 0.60 -15.47 0.43
CA VAL A 220 -0.56 -16.00 -0.31
C VAL A 220 -1.81 -16.12 0.58
N ALA A 221 -1.67 -16.56 1.84
CA ALA A 221 -2.83 -16.79 2.70
C ALA A 221 -3.34 -15.51 3.38
N ALA A 222 -2.46 -14.59 3.74
CA ALA A 222 -2.76 -13.44 4.59
C ALA A 222 -2.69 -12.09 3.87
N VAL A 223 -1.95 -11.94 2.76
CA VAL A 223 -1.84 -10.66 2.04
C VAL A 223 -2.70 -10.66 0.77
N LEU A 224 -2.62 -11.72 -0.03
CA LEU A 224 -3.33 -11.82 -1.30
C LEU A 224 -4.85 -11.58 -1.19
N PRO A 225 -5.59 -12.12 -0.20
CA PRO A 225 -7.02 -11.87 -0.10
C PRO A 225 -7.37 -10.39 0.06
N PHE A 226 -6.62 -9.66 0.91
CA PHE A 226 -6.84 -8.23 1.12
C PHE A 226 -6.45 -7.40 -0.10
N VAL A 227 -5.39 -7.77 -0.83
CA VAL A 227 -5.04 -7.14 -2.11
C VAL A 227 -6.19 -7.31 -3.13
N VAL A 228 -6.78 -8.51 -3.21
CA VAL A 228 -7.93 -8.78 -4.10
C VAL A 228 -9.18 -8.01 -3.65
N PHE A 229 -9.48 -7.96 -2.35
CA PHE A 229 -10.63 -7.19 -1.86
C PHE A 229 -10.47 -5.69 -2.08
N ARG A 230 -9.27 -5.15 -1.86
CA ARG A 230 -8.93 -3.75 -2.17
C ARG A 230 -9.07 -3.45 -3.66
N PHE A 231 -8.68 -4.40 -4.53
CA PHE A 231 -8.90 -4.32 -5.98
C PHE A 231 -10.40 -4.26 -6.32
N ILE A 232 -11.21 -5.15 -5.75
CA ILE A 232 -12.66 -5.19 -5.97
C ILE A 232 -13.32 -3.89 -5.49
N GLU A 233 -12.96 -3.42 -4.30
CA GLU A 233 -13.47 -2.16 -3.75
C GLU A 233 -13.14 -0.98 -4.66
N SER A 234 -11.88 -0.84 -5.09
CA SER A 234 -11.45 0.25 -5.96
C SER A 234 -12.25 0.28 -7.28
N LEU A 235 -12.51 -0.89 -7.87
CA LEU A 235 -13.36 -1.01 -9.06
C LEU A 235 -14.80 -0.59 -8.77
N ILE A 236 -15.41 -1.06 -7.69
CA ILE A 236 -16.79 -0.73 -7.33
C ILE A 236 -16.91 0.78 -7.08
N VAL A 237 -16.04 1.36 -6.26
CA VAL A 237 -16.12 2.78 -5.88
C VAL A 237 -15.89 3.72 -7.05
N THR A 238 -15.08 3.31 -8.04
CA THR A 238 -14.70 4.19 -9.15
C THR A 238 -15.55 3.98 -10.41
N ILE A 239 -15.72 2.71 -10.82
CA ILE A 239 -16.36 2.38 -12.10
C ILE A 239 -17.88 2.42 -11.96
N TYR A 240 -18.42 1.97 -10.83
CA TYR A 240 -19.87 1.88 -10.65
C TYR A 240 -20.56 3.26 -10.72
N PRO A 241 -20.07 4.32 -10.04
CA PRO A 241 -20.69 5.66 -10.13
C PRO A 241 -20.43 6.38 -11.46
N THR A 242 -19.39 5.98 -12.20
CA THR A 242 -19.08 6.57 -13.51
C THR A 242 -19.89 5.95 -14.65
N THR A 243 -20.31 4.70 -14.49
CA THR A 243 -21.04 3.92 -15.50
C THR A 243 -22.55 3.97 -15.27
N TYR A 244 -23.00 3.89 -14.03
CA TYR A 244 -24.40 3.95 -13.66
C TYR A 244 -24.67 5.27 -12.96
N ARG A 245 -25.64 6.07 -13.45
CA ARG A 245 -26.19 7.19 -12.66
C ARG A 245 -26.93 6.58 -11.49
N ILE A 246 -26.24 6.37 -10.37
CA ILE A 246 -26.86 5.81 -9.17
C ILE A 246 -27.75 6.91 -8.58
N PRO A 247 -29.09 6.80 -8.63
CA PRO A 247 -29.93 7.93 -8.30
C PRO A 247 -30.12 8.14 -6.79
N TYR A 248 -29.57 7.27 -5.93
CA TYR A 248 -29.98 7.19 -4.52
C TYR A 248 -28.88 6.85 -3.48
N ILE A 249 -27.58 6.85 -3.83
CA ILE A 249 -26.56 6.66 -2.79
C ILE A 249 -26.29 8.00 -2.11
N ASP A 250 -26.62 8.09 -0.81
CA ASP A 250 -26.19 9.19 0.04
C ASP A 250 -24.65 9.26 0.05
N PRO A 251 -24.04 10.35 -0.43
CA PRO A 251 -22.58 10.51 -0.46
C PRO A 251 -21.92 10.30 0.90
N SER A 252 -22.63 10.64 1.98
CA SER A 252 -22.15 10.48 3.36
C SER A 252 -22.00 9.00 3.73
N VAL A 253 -22.92 8.17 3.27
CA VAL A 253 -22.88 6.71 3.48
C VAL A 253 -21.77 6.10 2.63
N LEU A 254 -21.61 6.55 1.39
CA LEU A 254 -20.52 6.08 0.53
C LEU A 254 -19.15 6.39 1.16
N ILE A 255 -18.94 7.62 1.64
CA ILE A 255 -17.70 8.02 2.35
C ILE A 255 -17.44 7.08 3.52
N LEU A 256 -18.44 6.86 4.39
CA LEU A 256 -18.31 5.97 5.54
C LEU A 256 -17.91 4.55 5.13
N VAL A 257 -18.59 3.97 4.15
CA VAL A 257 -18.32 2.61 3.66
C VAL A 257 -16.90 2.52 3.10
N THR A 258 -16.48 3.48 2.29
CA THR A 258 -15.12 3.51 1.72
C THR A 258 -14.03 3.71 2.79
N THR A 259 -14.29 4.51 3.83
CA THR A 259 -13.36 4.68 4.95
C THR A 259 -13.22 3.39 5.76
N ILE A 260 -14.32 2.68 6.02
CA ILE A 260 -14.29 1.42 6.77
C ILE A 260 -13.58 0.33 5.96
N LEU A 261 -14.02 0.08 4.73
CA LEU A 261 -13.49 -1.00 3.89
C LEU A 261 -12.03 -0.74 3.52
N GLY A 262 -11.70 0.46 3.04
CA GLY A 262 -10.34 0.86 2.74
C GLY A 262 -9.40 0.69 3.94
N GLY A 263 -9.84 1.10 5.14
CA GLY A 263 -9.08 0.88 6.38
C GLY A 263 -8.85 -0.58 6.71
N ILE A 264 -9.90 -1.42 6.66
CA ILE A 264 -9.80 -2.86 6.91
C ILE A 264 -8.81 -3.50 5.93
N PHE A 265 -8.87 -3.16 4.65
CA PHE A 265 -8.02 -3.78 3.64
C PHE A 265 -6.57 -3.33 3.76
N SER A 266 -6.29 -2.04 3.92
CA SER A 266 -4.93 -1.54 4.13
C SER A 266 -4.31 -2.09 5.41
N ILE A 267 -5.05 -2.11 6.53
CA ILE A 267 -4.56 -2.71 7.78
C ILE A 267 -4.34 -4.22 7.60
N GLY A 268 -5.22 -4.91 6.88
CA GLY A 268 -5.06 -6.32 6.53
C GLY A 268 -3.78 -6.60 5.75
N VAL A 269 -3.49 -5.80 4.71
CA VAL A 269 -2.25 -5.92 3.93
C VAL A 269 -1.02 -5.61 4.78
N ILE A 270 -0.98 -4.47 5.47
CA ILE A 270 0.16 -4.06 6.28
C ILE A 270 0.42 -5.05 7.42
N SER A 271 -0.61 -5.50 8.12
CA SER A 271 -0.48 -6.51 9.18
C SER A 271 -0.04 -7.87 8.62
N GLY A 272 -0.56 -8.29 7.46
CA GLY A 272 -0.13 -9.48 6.75
C GLY A 272 1.35 -9.42 6.36
N LEU A 273 1.80 -8.31 5.78
CA LEU A 273 3.21 -8.05 5.44
C LEU A 273 4.08 -8.05 6.71
N ALA A 274 3.68 -7.31 7.75
CA ALA A 274 4.39 -7.31 9.04
C ALA A 274 4.46 -8.71 9.65
N SER A 275 3.43 -9.54 9.51
CA SER A 275 3.43 -10.92 10.02
C SER A 275 4.46 -11.83 9.33
N THR A 276 4.77 -11.56 8.06
CA THR A 276 5.80 -12.30 7.31
C THR A 276 7.20 -11.95 7.80
N MET A 277 7.36 -10.74 8.33
CA MET A 277 8.59 -10.18 8.88
C MET A 277 8.87 -10.60 10.34
N ILE A 278 7.95 -11.34 10.97
CA ILE A 278 8.07 -11.81 12.36
C ILE A 278 8.62 -13.25 12.43
N ILE A 279 8.71 -13.97 11.32
CA ILE A 279 9.05 -15.40 11.35
C ILE A 279 10.56 -15.56 11.65
N PRO A 280 10.92 -16.17 12.80
CA PRO A 280 12.31 -16.42 13.15
C PRO A 280 12.90 -17.56 12.30
N HIS A 281 14.22 -17.59 12.13
CA HIS A 281 14.97 -18.67 11.45
C HIS A 281 14.68 -18.89 9.96
N VAL A 282 14.11 -17.91 9.26
CA VAL A 282 13.96 -17.98 7.81
C VAL A 282 15.26 -17.55 7.11
N LEU A 283 15.64 -18.23 6.03
CA LEU A 283 16.74 -17.80 5.17
C LEU A 283 16.40 -16.46 4.50
N TRP A 284 17.08 -15.38 4.86
CA TRP A 284 16.86 -14.06 4.25
C TRP A 284 17.81 -13.79 3.06
N ALA A 285 18.98 -14.43 3.06
CA ALA A 285 19.99 -14.27 2.02
C ALA A 285 20.37 -15.63 1.38
N PRO A 286 20.64 -15.66 0.07
CA PRO A 286 21.26 -16.81 -0.60
C PRO A 286 22.55 -17.28 0.09
N GLY A 287 22.69 -18.58 0.32
CA GLY A 287 23.94 -19.15 0.88
C GLY A 287 24.14 -18.96 2.38
N ALA A 288 23.21 -18.33 3.10
CA ALA A 288 23.21 -18.29 4.55
C ALA A 288 22.77 -19.67 5.10
N THR A 289 23.64 -20.68 5.03
CA THR A 289 23.44 -21.91 5.80
C THR A 289 23.25 -21.52 7.26
N THR A 290 22.13 -21.92 7.86
CA THR A 290 22.02 -21.97 9.32
C THR A 290 23.27 -22.69 9.81
N SER A 291 24.12 -21.98 10.56
CA SER A 291 25.31 -22.57 11.15
C SER A 291 24.84 -23.58 12.20
N THR A 292 24.56 -24.79 11.73
CA THR A 292 24.71 -26.01 12.51
C THR A 292 26.12 -26.46 12.21
N THR A 293 27.08 -25.84 12.91
CA THR A 293 28.38 -26.43 13.12
C THR A 293 28.13 -27.85 13.59
N ALA A 294 28.47 -28.84 12.76
CA ALA A 294 28.40 -30.23 13.17
C ALA A 294 29.26 -30.39 14.43
N LEU A 295 28.66 -30.86 15.53
CA LEU A 295 29.39 -31.32 16.69
C LEU A 295 30.49 -32.29 16.20
N PRO A 296 31.76 -32.13 16.62
CA PRO A 296 32.77 -33.11 16.28
C PRO A 296 32.39 -34.45 16.91
N VAL A 297 31.99 -35.39 16.04
CA VAL A 297 31.75 -36.79 16.36
C VAL A 297 33.06 -37.37 16.91
N GLY A 298 32.96 -38.01 18.07
CA GLY A 298 34.09 -38.43 18.89
C GLY A 298 35.20 -39.16 18.14
N HIS A 299 36.43 -38.76 18.44
CA HIS A 299 37.61 -39.55 18.12
C HIS A 299 37.67 -40.72 19.12
N LYS A 300 37.44 -41.94 18.62
CA LYS A 300 37.83 -43.17 19.30
C LYS A 300 39.36 -43.17 19.38
N ALA A 301 39.91 -43.08 20.58
CA ALA A 301 41.28 -43.54 20.85
C ALA A 301 41.16 -44.93 21.47
N GLY A 302 41.65 -45.93 20.72
CA GLY A 302 42.08 -47.20 21.30
C GLY A 302 43.49 -47.08 21.85
#